data_AF-A0A9P3U2A7-F1
#
_entry.id   AF-A0A9P3U2A7-F1
#
_cell.length_a   1.000
_cell.length_b   1.000
_cell.length_c   1.000
_cell.angle_alpha   90.00
_cell.angle_beta   90.00
_cell.angle_gamma   90.00
#
_symmetry.space_group_name_H-M   'P 1'
#
loop_
_entity.id
_entity.type
_entity.pdbx_description
1 polymer ?
#
loop_
_entity_poly.entity_id
_entity_poly.type
_entity_poly.pdbx_seq_one_letter_code
_entity_poly.pdbx_strand_id
1 'polypeptide(L)'
;MEMWIRQANDTFRFPVFPSSFEINSKAIVNTSNVLKLGEIAVFGGVGLRTTEISSFFPRNEASYCDYTGFPSPYDCVNKIQRWMNEGFILRFTITETNINFECIITDFQYEEKDCTGDVYFTLSLKEYRRIQISKVSINNDEKLSSVKDVPLTKGFDTKQKTHKVGKGDSLWSLAKKYYGNGDLWKKIYDANKKLIKNPDIIKDGWVLVIP
;
A
#
# COMPACT_ATOMS: atom_id res chain seq x y z
N MET A 1 -5.59 17.74 -9.84
CA MET A 1 -5.91 16.47 -9.14
C MET A 1 -5.35 15.29 -9.90
N GLU A 2 -4.84 14.29 -9.19
CA GLU A 2 -4.28 13.06 -9.73
C GLU A 2 -4.75 11.88 -8.89
N MET A 3 -5.05 10.76 -9.54
CA MET A 3 -5.49 9.54 -8.87
C MET A 3 -4.43 8.45 -8.96
N TRP A 4 -4.11 7.85 -7.83
CA TRP A 4 -3.04 6.87 -7.69
C TRP A 4 -3.49 5.62 -6.95
N ILE A 5 -3.05 4.46 -7.45
CA ILE A 5 -3.05 3.18 -6.73
C ILE A 5 -1.61 2.71 -6.62
N ARG A 6 -1.17 2.35 -5.41
CA ARG A 6 0.21 1.94 -5.14
C ARG A 6 0.27 0.61 -4.43
N GLN A 7 1.24 -0.22 -4.81
CA GLN A 7 1.49 -1.55 -4.29
C GLN A 7 2.99 -1.78 -4.12
N ALA A 8 3.52 -1.65 -2.91
CA ALA A 8 4.96 -1.77 -2.60
C ALA A 8 5.86 -0.94 -3.52
N ASN A 9 6.38 -1.55 -4.58
CA ASN A 9 7.28 -0.95 -5.58
C ASN A 9 6.57 -0.59 -6.88
N ASP A 10 5.31 -1.00 -7.05
CA ASP A 10 4.53 -0.79 -8.25
C ASP A 10 3.54 0.36 -8.03
N THR A 11 3.62 1.40 -8.84
CA THR A 11 2.73 2.55 -8.79
C THR A 11 1.94 2.65 -10.08
N PHE A 12 0.64 2.92 -9.96
CA PHE A 12 -0.23 3.14 -11.08
C PHE A 12 -0.93 4.49 -10.93
N ARG A 13 -0.75 5.35 -11.93
CA ARG A 13 -1.46 6.61 -12.08
C ARG A 13 -2.51 6.43 -13.15
N PHE A 14 -3.75 6.82 -12.84
CA PHE A 14 -4.81 6.78 -13.84
C PHE A 14 -4.56 7.86 -14.90
N PRO A 15 -4.67 7.53 -16.20
CA PRO A 15 -4.50 8.51 -17.28
C PRO A 15 -5.56 9.60 -17.27
N VAL A 16 -6.79 9.25 -16.90
CA VAL A 16 -7.93 10.16 -16.88
C VAL A 16 -8.60 10.14 -15.51
N PHE A 17 -8.69 11.31 -14.90
CA PHE A 17 -9.43 11.50 -13.66
C PHE A 17 -10.94 11.35 -13.89
N PRO A 18 -11.68 10.64 -13.01
CA PRO A 18 -13.12 10.48 -13.16
C PRO A 18 -13.84 11.83 -13.04
N SER A 19 -15.04 11.94 -13.63
CA SER A 19 -15.85 13.16 -13.54
C SER A 19 -16.32 13.48 -12.11
N SER A 20 -16.50 12.44 -11.28
CA SER A 20 -16.80 12.54 -9.85
C SER A 20 -16.22 11.35 -9.10
N PHE A 21 -16.09 11.48 -7.78
CA PHE A 21 -15.76 10.37 -6.89
C PHE A 21 -16.57 10.49 -5.61
N GLU A 22 -16.98 9.35 -5.05
CA GLU A 22 -17.72 9.28 -3.79
C GLU A 22 -17.05 8.31 -2.81
N ILE A 23 -16.92 8.73 -1.55
CA ILE A 23 -16.43 7.86 -0.48
C ILE A 23 -17.55 7.65 0.53
N ASN A 24 -18.01 6.41 0.61
CA ASN A 24 -19.01 6.02 1.59
C ASN A 24 -18.32 5.54 2.87
N SER A 25 -18.52 6.28 3.96
CA SER A 25 -18.10 5.87 5.30
C SER A 25 -19.34 5.54 6.12
N LYS A 26 -19.41 4.31 6.65
CA LYS A 26 -20.55 3.86 7.46
C LYS A 26 -20.13 3.66 8.90
N ALA A 27 -20.96 4.07 9.85
CA ALA A 27 -20.83 3.68 11.25
C ALA A 27 -21.70 2.45 11.52
N ILE A 28 -21.19 1.52 12.32
CA ILE A 28 -21.97 0.38 12.80
C ILE A 28 -22.63 0.85 14.10
N VAL A 29 -23.95 0.96 14.08
CA VAL A 29 -24.76 1.35 15.25
C VAL A 29 -25.83 0.29 15.44
N ASN A 30 -25.87 -0.29 16.63
CA ASN A 30 -26.87 -1.27 17.01
C ASN A 30 -27.94 -0.57 17.84
N THR A 31 -29.20 -0.59 17.40
CA THR A 31 -30.31 -0.05 18.19
C THR A 31 -30.98 -1.18 18.99
N SER A 32 -31.34 -0.88 20.23
CA SER A 32 -32.08 -1.81 21.09
C SER A 32 -33.06 -1.06 21.97
N ASN A 33 -34.18 -1.69 22.32
CA ASN A 33 -35.21 -1.07 23.14
C ASN A 33 -35.06 -1.52 24.59
N VAL A 34 -34.99 -0.57 25.52
CA VAL A 34 -34.86 -0.83 26.96
C VAL A 34 -36.13 -0.36 27.67
N LEU A 35 -36.69 -1.24 28.52
CA LEU A 35 -37.89 -0.95 29.31
C LEU A 35 -37.75 0.40 30.07
N LYS A 36 -38.72 1.30 29.85
CA LYS A 36 -38.79 2.69 30.37
C LYS A 36 -37.76 3.68 29.84
N LEU A 37 -36.65 3.22 29.25
CA LEU A 37 -35.61 4.08 28.68
C LEU A 37 -35.86 4.40 27.20
N GLY A 38 -36.65 3.58 26.50
CA GLY A 38 -36.93 3.73 25.08
C GLY A 38 -35.84 3.13 24.19
N GLU A 39 -35.72 3.65 22.97
CA GLU A 39 -34.72 3.19 22.00
C GLU A 39 -33.34 3.78 22.32
N ILE A 40 -32.35 2.90 22.50
CA ILE A 40 -30.95 3.27 22.70
C ILE A 40 -30.11 2.85 21.49
N ALA A 41 -29.16 3.69 21.12
CA ALA A 41 -28.20 3.43 20.07
C ALA A 41 -26.82 3.11 20.67
N VAL A 42 -26.32 1.90 20.43
CA VAL A 42 -25.00 1.44 20.86
C VAL A 42 -24.03 1.52 19.67
N PHE A 43 -22.98 2.31 19.82
CA PHE A 43 -21.94 2.45 18.79
C PHE A 43 -21.04 1.21 18.75
N GLY A 44 -21.06 0.49 17.64
CA GLY A 44 -20.27 -0.72 17.37
C GLY A 44 -18.97 -0.46 16.60
N GLY A 45 -18.62 0.80 16.36
CA GLY A 45 -17.42 1.20 15.62
C GLY A 45 -17.70 1.74 14.23
N VAL A 46 -16.63 1.95 13.47
CA VAL A 46 -16.70 2.40 12.07
C VAL A 46 -16.57 1.21 11.13
N GLY A 47 -17.52 1.12 10.19
CA GLY A 47 -17.46 0.23 9.05
C GLY A 47 -16.29 0.57 8.12
N LEU A 48 -16.06 -0.30 7.15
CA LEU A 48 -15.02 -0.12 6.13
C LEU A 48 -15.52 0.88 5.09
N ARG A 49 -14.67 1.84 4.73
CA ARG A 49 -14.97 2.78 3.64
C ARG A 49 -15.09 2.02 2.32
N THR A 50 -16.03 2.44 1.48
CA THR A 50 -16.18 1.92 0.12
C THR A 50 -16.18 3.07 -0.87
N THR A 51 -15.61 2.83 -2.03
CA THR A 51 -15.48 3.84 -3.09
C THR A 51 -15.68 3.15 -4.43
N GLU A 52 -16.48 3.76 -5.29
CA GLU A 52 -16.70 3.32 -6.66
C GLU A 52 -16.23 4.41 -7.60
N ILE A 53 -15.48 4.02 -8.63
CA ILE A 53 -14.81 4.94 -9.54
C ILE A 53 -15.13 4.49 -10.95
N SER A 54 -15.65 5.40 -11.76
CA SER A 54 -15.92 5.18 -13.18
C SER A 54 -15.10 6.16 -14.01
N SER A 55 -14.25 5.63 -14.88
CA SER A 55 -13.40 6.40 -15.81
C SER A 55 -13.09 5.56 -17.04
N PHE A 56 -12.11 5.96 -17.85
CA PHE A 56 -11.66 5.22 -19.02
C PHE A 56 -10.14 5.26 -19.21
N PHE A 57 -9.62 4.25 -19.90
CA PHE A 57 -8.24 4.17 -20.35
C PHE A 57 -8.17 4.58 -21.83
N PRO A 58 -7.56 5.72 -22.15
CA PRO A 58 -7.49 6.20 -23.51
C PRO A 58 -6.47 5.41 -24.33
N ARG A 59 -6.76 5.20 -25.61
CA ARG A 59 -5.80 4.60 -26.54
C ARG A 59 -4.75 5.60 -26.99
N ASN A 60 -5.17 6.84 -27.22
CA ASN A 60 -4.35 7.93 -27.75
C ASN A 60 -4.22 9.06 -26.74
N GLU A 61 -3.09 9.76 -26.79
CA GLU A 61 -2.87 10.94 -25.96
C GLU A 61 -3.74 12.11 -26.45
N ALA A 62 -4.48 12.73 -25.53
CA ALA A 62 -5.35 13.85 -25.81
C ALA A 62 -5.38 14.83 -24.64
N SER A 63 -5.99 16.01 -24.83
CA SER A 63 -5.99 17.09 -23.82
C SER A 63 -6.67 16.74 -22.50
N TYR A 64 -7.50 15.69 -22.48
CA TYR A 64 -8.15 15.18 -21.27
C TYR A 64 -7.25 14.23 -20.45
N CYS A 65 -6.08 13.83 -20.99
CA CYS A 65 -5.13 12.98 -20.30
C CYS A 65 -4.29 13.81 -19.33
N ASP A 66 -4.16 13.35 -18.09
CA ASP A 66 -3.38 14.03 -17.06
C ASP A 66 -1.86 13.96 -17.29
N TYR A 67 -1.40 12.97 -18.07
CA TYR A 67 0.01 12.76 -18.38
C TYR A 67 0.20 12.04 -19.72
N THR A 68 1.42 12.08 -20.26
CA THR A 68 1.83 11.40 -21.50
C THR A 68 2.67 10.16 -21.20
N GLY A 69 2.72 9.21 -22.14
CA GLY A 69 3.48 7.96 -21.99
C GLY A 69 2.82 6.94 -21.05
N PHE A 70 1.48 6.92 -20.98
CA PHE A 70 0.75 5.89 -20.24
C PHE A 70 0.79 4.52 -20.95
N PRO A 71 0.68 3.40 -20.21
CA PRO A 71 0.60 2.06 -20.79
C PRO A 71 -0.65 1.89 -21.67
N SER A 72 -0.66 0.86 -22.52
CA SER A 72 -1.84 0.58 -23.35
C SER A 72 -3.09 0.32 -22.48
N PRO A 73 -4.31 0.57 -22.99
CA PRO A 73 -5.54 0.36 -22.24
C PRO A 73 -5.67 -1.05 -21.64
N TYR A 74 -5.38 -2.07 -22.45
CA TYR A 74 -5.43 -3.47 -21.99
C TYR A 74 -4.30 -3.83 -21.02
N ASP A 75 -3.13 -3.20 -21.11
CA ASP A 75 -2.08 -3.40 -20.09
C ASP A 75 -2.51 -2.85 -18.74
N CYS A 76 -3.22 -1.71 -18.73
CA CYS A 76 -3.82 -1.14 -17.53
C CYS A 76 -4.86 -2.10 -16.92
N VAL A 77 -5.77 -2.61 -17.76
CA VAL A 77 -6.77 -3.61 -17.37
C VAL A 77 -6.12 -4.85 -16.78
N ASN A 78 -5.14 -5.44 -17.47
CA ASN A 78 -4.42 -6.63 -17.02
C ASN A 78 -3.72 -6.41 -15.67
N LYS A 79 -3.14 -5.22 -15.47
CA LYS A 79 -2.48 -4.84 -14.22
C LYS A 79 -3.47 -4.77 -13.06
N ILE A 80 -4.63 -4.14 -13.27
CA ILE A 80 -5.69 -4.02 -12.25
C ILE A 80 -6.31 -5.37 -11.96
N GLN A 81 -6.60 -6.18 -13.00
CA GLN A 81 -7.10 -7.54 -12.84
C GLN A 81 -6.11 -8.43 -12.07
N ARG A 82 -4.81 -8.32 -12.36
CA ARG A 82 -3.77 -9.02 -11.58
C ARG A 82 -3.84 -8.60 -10.12
N TRP A 83 -3.97 -7.31 -9.85
CA TRP A 83 -4.05 -6.82 -8.47
C TRP A 83 -5.29 -7.32 -7.72
N MET A 84 -6.42 -7.39 -8.41
CA MET A 84 -7.66 -7.95 -7.89
C MET A 84 -7.55 -9.46 -7.63
N ASN A 85 -7.11 -10.24 -8.63
CA ASN A 85 -7.02 -11.70 -8.56
C ASN A 85 -5.99 -12.19 -7.54
N GLU A 86 -4.84 -11.52 -7.45
CA GLU A 86 -3.85 -11.82 -6.43
C GLU A 86 -4.28 -11.30 -5.06
N GLY A 87 -5.32 -10.45 -4.93
CA GLY A 87 -5.83 -9.94 -3.65
C GLY A 87 -4.92 -8.94 -2.94
N PHE A 88 -4.12 -8.18 -3.69
CA PHE A 88 -3.13 -7.29 -3.11
C PHE A 88 -3.74 -6.20 -2.24
N ILE A 89 -3.05 -5.86 -1.15
CA ILE A 89 -3.34 -4.68 -0.35
C ILE A 89 -2.74 -3.48 -1.07
N LEU A 90 -3.60 -2.60 -1.55
CA LEU A 90 -3.25 -1.43 -2.31
C LEU A 90 -3.39 -0.18 -1.45
N ARG A 91 -2.70 0.89 -1.81
CA ARG A 91 -2.89 2.21 -1.23
C ARG A 91 -3.50 3.13 -2.27
N PHE A 92 -4.73 3.59 -2.00
CA PHE A 92 -5.44 4.54 -2.85
C PHE A 92 -5.18 5.96 -2.38
N THR A 93 -4.87 6.87 -3.30
CA THR A 93 -4.60 8.28 -2.99
C THR A 93 -5.10 9.18 -4.10
N ILE A 94 -5.80 10.26 -3.72
CA ILE A 94 -6.19 11.34 -4.63
C ILE A 94 -5.47 12.61 -4.17
N THR A 95 -4.66 13.21 -5.04
CA THR A 95 -3.96 14.45 -4.73
C THR A 95 -4.94 15.61 -4.58
N GLU A 96 -4.57 16.63 -3.80
CA GLU A 96 -5.44 17.78 -3.44
C GLU A 96 -6.63 17.45 -2.52
N THR A 97 -6.75 16.20 -2.06
CA THR A 97 -7.79 15.78 -1.11
C THR A 97 -7.20 15.04 0.10
N ASN A 98 -8.00 14.84 1.15
CA ASN A 98 -7.61 14.05 2.33
C ASN A 98 -7.77 12.53 2.14
N ILE A 99 -7.88 12.08 0.89
CA ILE A 99 -8.18 10.69 0.54
C ILE A 99 -6.88 9.92 0.42
N ASN A 100 -6.58 9.13 1.45
CA ASN A 100 -5.39 8.30 1.50
C ASN A 100 -5.61 7.12 2.45
N PHE A 101 -5.94 5.94 1.91
CA PHE A 101 -6.20 4.74 2.72
C PHE A 101 -5.78 3.45 2.02
N GLU A 102 -5.58 2.39 2.82
CA GLU A 102 -5.31 1.04 2.30
C GLU A 102 -6.63 0.41 1.85
N CYS A 103 -6.65 -0.21 0.67
CA CYS A 103 -7.83 -0.82 0.09
C CYS A 103 -7.51 -2.13 -0.64
N ILE A 104 -8.56 -2.88 -0.93
CA ILE A 104 -8.57 -4.02 -1.85
C ILE A 104 -9.57 -3.71 -2.96
N ILE A 105 -9.35 -4.32 -4.13
CA ILE A 105 -10.29 -4.27 -5.24
C ILE A 105 -11.33 -5.36 -5.01
N THR A 106 -12.60 -4.97 -4.95
CA THR A 106 -13.70 -5.93 -4.78
C THR A 106 -14.33 -6.33 -6.09
N ASP A 107 -14.44 -5.38 -7.02
CA ASP A 107 -15.04 -5.59 -8.34
C ASP A 107 -14.35 -4.68 -9.36
N PHE A 108 -14.18 -5.21 -10.57
CA PHE A 108 -13.60 -4.46 -11.68
C PHE A 108 -14.26 -4.87 -12.99
N GLN A 109 -15.02 -3.95 -13.57
CA GLN A 109 -15.72 -4.13 -14.84
C GLN A 109 -15.09 -3.22 -15.88
N TYR A 110 -14.97 -3.69 -17.11
CA TYR A 110 -14.47 -2.88 -18.22
C TYR A 110 -15.20 -3.21 -19.52
N GLU A 111 -15.34 -2.23 -20.39
CA GLU A 111 -16.01 -2.33 -21.68
C GLU A 111 -15.31 -1.43 -22.71
N GLU A 112 -15.34 -1.82 -23.97
CA GLU A 112 -14.89 -0.98 -25.08
C GLU A 112 -16.12 -0.45 -25.82
N LYS A 113 -16.18 0.86 -26.06
CA LYS A 113 -17.24 1.50 -26.84
C LYS A 113 -16.70 1.97 -28.18
N ASP A 114 -17.49 1.76 -29.22
CA ASP A 114 -17.32 2.40 -30.54
C ASP A 114 -16.02 2.06 -31.30
N CYS A 115 -15.34 0.94 -30.97
CA CYS A 115 -14.09 0.50 -31.62
C CYS A 115 -12.98 1.59 -31.64
N THR A 116 -13.06 2.57 -30.75
CA THR A 116 -12.08 3.65 -30.62
C THR A 116 -10.78 3.13 -29.99
N GLY A 117 -10.84 1.95 -29.34
CA GLY A 117 -9.77 1.39 -28.53
C GLY A 117 -9.73 1.95 -27.10
N ASP A 118 -10.65 2.85 -26.76
CA ASP A 118 -10.80 3.40 -25.41
C ASP A 118 -11.59 2.42 -24.54
N VAL A 119 -11.03 2.10 -23.37
CA VAL A 119 -11.61 1.11 -22.47
C VAL A 119 -12.21 1.80 -21.26
N TYR A 120 -13.53 1.83 -21.18
CA TYR A 120 -14.27 2.33 -20.03
C TYR A 120 -14.21 1.29 -18.91
N PHE A 121 -14.12 1.75 -17.66
CA PHE A 121 -14.09 0.85 -16.52
C PHE A 121 -14.84 1.40 -15.32
N THR A 122 -15.33 0.48 -14.51
CA THR A 122 -15.89 0.73 -13.18
C THR A 122 -15.09 -0.10 -12.17
N LEU A 123 -14.53 0.57 -11.18
CA LEU A 123 -13.65 -0.01 -10.17
C LEU A 123 -14.26 0.21 -8.78
N SER A 124 -14.57 -0.88 -8.08
CA SER A 124 -15.04 -0.85 -6.70
C SER A 124 -13.90 -1.20 -5.75
N LEU A 125 -13.65 -0.28 -4.82
CA LEU A 125 -12.61 -0.37 -3.79
C LEU A 125 -13.25 -0.47 -2.41
N LYS A 126 -12.69 -1.34 -1.57
CA LYS A 126 -13.08 -1.47 -0.16
C LYS A 126 -11.87 -1.28 0.73
N GLU A 127 -12.02 -0.49 1.77
CA GLU A 127 -10.97 -0.24 2.76
C GLU A 127 -10.49 -1.54 3.39
N TYR A 128 -9.18 -1.68 3.45
CA TYR A 128 -8.49 -2.77 4.11
C TYR A 128 -8.01 -2.31 5.48
N ARG A 129 -8.51 -2.96 6.54
CA ARG A 129 -8.05 -2.73 7.91
C ARG A 129 -7.23 -3.92 8.38
N ARG A 130 -5.93 -3.69 8.61
CA ARG A 130 -5.04 -4.72 9.15
C ARG A 130 -5.53 -5.16 10.53
N ILE A 131 -5.60 -6.49 10.73
CA ILE A 131 -5.84 -7.06 12.05
C ILE A 131 -4.57 -6.86 12.88
N GLN A 132 -4.62 -5.95 13.85
CA GLN A 132 -3.56 -5.80 14.84
C GLN A 132 -3.83 -6.80 15.96
N ILE A 133 -3.13 -7.93 15.95
CA ILE A 133 -3.12 -8.82 17.11
C ILE A 133 -2.17 -8.20 18.12
N SER A 134 -2.72 -7.61 19.18
CA SER A 134 -1.92 -7.25 20.34
C SER A 134 -1.27 -8.53 20.85
N LYS A 135 0.05 -8.64 20.75
CA LYS A 135 0.78 -9.69 21.48
C LYS A 135 0.54 -9.43 22.96
N VAL A 136 -0.35 -10.23 23.55
CA VAL A 136 -0.43 -10.34 25.00
C VAL A 136 0.92 -10.87 25.44
N SER A 137 1.61 -10.11 26.29
CA SER A 137 2.79 -10.58 27.00
C SER A 137 2.37 -11.69 27.95
N ILE A 138 2.24 -12.91 27.43
CA ILE A 138 2.18 -14.09 28.27
C ILE A 138 3.63 -14.30 28.72
N ASN A 139 3.94 -13.83 29.93
CA ASN A 139 5.09 -14.33 30.66
C ASN A 139 4.81 -15.81 30.91
N ASN A 140 5.33 -16.67 30.06
CA ASN A 140 5.70 -18.03 30.39
C ASN A 140 6.70 -18.49 29.34
N ASP A 141 7.85 -18.91 29.83
CA ASP A 141 8.83 -19.70 29.09
C ASP A 141 8.11 -20.92 28.52
N GLU A 142 7.74 -20.87 27.24
CA GLU A 142 7.73 -22.04 26.37
C GLU A 142 7.53 -21.63 24.91
N LYS A 143 8.39 -22.21 24.10
CA LYS A 143 8.64 -21.93 22.69
C LYS A 143 7.44 -22.37 21.85
N LEU A 144 6.48 -21.47 21.62
CA LEU A 144 5.36 -21.74 20.72
C LEU A 144 5.69 -21.31 19.29
N SER A 145 5.89 -22.33 18.46
CA SER A 145 6.03 -22.29 17.00
C SER A 145 5.00 -21.35 16.38
N SER A 146 5.49 -20.37 15.63
CA SER A 146 4.69 -19.45 14.84
C SER A 146 3.75 -20.21 13.90
N VAL A 147 2.45 -20.19 14.20
CA VAL A 147 1.40 -20.55 13.24
C VAL A 147 1.41 -19.49 12.15
N LYS A 148 2.16 -19.76 11.08
CA LYS A 148 1.86 -19.21 9.76
C LYS A 148 0.62 -19.97 9.31
N ASP A 149 -0.52 -19.31 9.20
CA ASP A 149 -1.61 -19.67 8.27
C ASP A 149 -2.70 -18.59 8.34
N VAL A 150 -2.38 -17.43 7.78
CA VAL A 150 -3.35 -16.55 7.12
C VAL A 150 -2.73 -16.32 5.74
N PRO A 151 -3.46 -16.41 4.62
CA PRO A 151 -2.88 -16.17 3.30
C PRO A 151 -2.22 -14.78 3.33
N LEU A 152 -0.89 -14.79 3.29
CA LEU A 152 -0.07 -13.60 3.23
C LEU A 152 -0.14 -13.14 1.78
N THR A 153 -1.27 -12.58 1.39
CA THR A 153 -1.37 -11.86 0.14
C THR A 153 -0.30 -10.80 0.17
N LYS A 154 0.65 -10.86 -0.78
CA LYS A 154 1.90 -10.09 -0.84
C LYS A 154 1.66 -8.61 -0.47
N GLY A 155 1.68 -8.32 0.83
CA GLY A 155 1.59 -6.96 1.34
C GLY A 155 2.84 -6.21 0.94
N PHE A 156 2.86 -4.91 1.28
CA PHE A 156 4.06 -4.07 1.24
C PHE A 156 5.21 -4.74 2.00
N ASP A 157 5.94 -5.62 1.31
CA ASP A 157 7.24 -6.11 1.72
C ASP A 157 8.19 -4.99 1.33
N THR A 158 8.35 -4.02 2.23
CA THR A 158 9.56 -3.22 2.23
C THR A 158 10.69 -4.18 2.50
N LYS A 159 11.14 -4.92 1.47
CA LYS A 159 12.39 -5.68 1.49
C LYS A 159 13.49 -4.66 1.60
N GLN A 160 13.69 -4.16 2.82
CA GLN A 160 14.84 -3.39 3.19
C GLN A 160 16.05 -4.26 2.86
N LYS A 161 16.88 -3.80 1.92
CA LYS A 161 18.11 -4.50 1.59
C LYS A 161 18.95 -4.53 2.86
N THR A 162 19.34 -5.73 3.29
CA THR A 162 20.24 -5.88 4.43
C THR A 162 21.58 -6.39 3.93
N HIS A 163 22.66 -5.92 4.56
CA HIS A 163 24.01 -6.36 4.27
C HIS A 163 24.69 -6.87 5.54
N LYS A 164 25.30 -8.05 5.43
CA LYS A 164 26.11 -8.62 6.51
C LYS A 164 27.55 -8.11 6.35
N VAL A 165 28.00 -7.31 7.32
CA VAL A 165 29.33 -6.71 7.38
C VAL A 165 30.40 -7.81 7.46
N GLY A 166 31.33 -7.80 6.52
CA GLY A 166 32.53 -8.62 6.50
C GLY A 166 33.75 -7.94 7.10
N LYS A 167 34.85 -8.70 7.22
CA LYS A 167 36.12 -8.17 7.74
C LYS A 167 36.68 -7.12 6.75
N GLY A 168 36.82 -5.88 7.21
CA GLY A 168 37.34 -4.76 6.42
C GLY A 168 36.28 -3.84 5.79
N ASP A 169 34.98 -4.10 6.04
CA ASP A 169 33.91 -3.21 5.60
C ASP A 169 33.81 -1.96 6.49
N SER A 170 33.57 -0.81 5.87
CA SER A 170 33.28 0.47 6.52
C SER A 170 31.96 1.04 6.01
N LEU A 171 31.33 1.94 6.76
CA LEU A 171 30.07 2.57 6.31
C LEU A 171 30.29 3.29 4.98
N TRP A 172 31.49 3.84 4.78
CA TRP A 172 31.90 4.47 3.54
C TRP A 172 32.06 3.47 2.39
N SER A 173 32.72 2.33 2.60
CA SER A 173 32.86 1.30 1.55
C SER A 173 31.51 0.69 1.16
N LEU A 174 30.63 0.49 2.15
CA LEU A 174 29.25 0.03 1.92
C LEU A 174 28.43 1.09 1.17
N ALA A 175 28.51 2.36 1.56
CA ALA A 175 27.83 3.43 0.84
C ALA A 175 28.31 3.56 -0.61
N LYS A 176 29.63 3.46 -0.84
CA LYS A 176 30.20 3.44 -2.20
C LYS A 176 29.74 2.22 -2.99
N LYS A 177 29.63 1.05 -2.37
CA LYS A 177 29.16 -0.19 -3.02
C LYS A 177 27.68 -0.15 -3.40
N TYR A 178 26.84 0.40 -2.53
CA TYR A 178 25.38 0.35 -2.68
C TYR A 178 24.77 1.60 -3.33
N TYR A 179 25.34 2.77 -3.09
CA TYR A 179 24.87 4.06 -3.63
C TYR A 179 25.82 4.66 -4.66
N GLY A 180 26.98 4.04 -4.94
CA GLY A 180 28.01 4.60 -5.81
C GLY A 180 28.79 5.77 -5.20
N ASN A 181 28.31 6.32 -4.08
CA ASN A 181 28.89 7.48 -3.40
C ASN A 181 29.14 7.17 -1.92
N GLY A 182 30.42 7.23 -1.52
CA GLY A 182 30.84 6.96 -0.15
C GLY A 182 30.35 8.00 0.86
N ASP A 183 30.08 9.23 0.45
CA ASP A 183 29.59 10.31 1.33
C ASP A 183 28.17 10.06 1.86
N LEU A 184 27.45 9.10 1.26
CA LEU A 184 26.12 8.67 1.70
C LEU A 184 26.15 7.69 2.89
N TRP A 185 27.31 7.44 3.48
CA TRP A 185 27.48 6.60 4.68
C TRP A 185 26.56 7.03 5.84
N LYS A 186 26.28 8.34 5.95
CA LYS A 186 25.36 8.89 6.97
C LYS A 186 23.95 8.30 6.87
N LYS A 187 23.45 8.00 5.67
CA LYS A 187 22.12 7.38 5.48
C LYS A 187 22.05 5.98 6.07
N ILE A 188 23.12 5.20 5.90
CA ILE A 188 23.24 3.86 6.48
C ILE A 188 23.33 3.97 8.00
N TYR A 189 24.11 4.91 8.52
CA TYR A 189 24.19 5.16 9.96
C TYR A 189 22.84 5.54 10.56
N ASP A 190 22.13 6.51 9.96
CA ASP A 190 20.84 7.00 10.42
C ASP A 190 19.79 5.87 10.49
N ALA A 191 19.78 4.99 9.50
CA ALA A 191 18.90 3.82 9.46
C ALA A 191 19.24 2.75 10.53
N ASN A 192 20.50 2.70 11.00
CA ASN A 192 21.00 1.68 11.93
C ASN A 192 21.46 2.25 13.28
N LYS A 193 21.04 3.47 13.66
CA LYS A 193 21.42 4.13 14.94
C LYS A 193 21.19 3.29 16.19
N LYS A 194 20.24 2.34 16.15
CA LYS A 194 19.99 1.42 17.27
C LYS A 194 21.10 0.38 17.46
N LEU A 195 21.78 0.00 16.39
CA LEU A 195 22.86 -0.99 16.36
C LEU A 195 24.24 -0.32 16.44
N ILE A 196 24.43 0.80 15.72
CA ILE A 196 25.69 1.54 15.67
C ILE A 196 25.62 2.72 16.66
N LYS A 197 26.27 2.57 17.82
CA LYS A 197 26.37 3.66 18.82
C LYS A 197 27.51 4.64 18.51
N ASN A 198 28.55 4.19 17.81
CA ASN A 198 29.67 5.01 17.39
C ASN A 198 29.89 4.82 15.87
N PRO A 199 29.77 5.87 15.03
CA PRO A 199 29.93 5.77 13.58
C PRO A 199 31.23 5.12 13.10
N ASP A 200 32.31 5.29 13.86
CA ASP A 200 33.64 4.80 13.48
C ASP A 200 33.86 3.32 13.84
N ILE A 201 32.91 2.69 14.54
CA ILE A 201 33.02 1.31 15.00
C ILE A 201 31.92 0.46 14.33
N ILE A 202 32.34 -0.37 13.39
CA ILE A 202 31.52 -1.43 12.80
C ILE A 202 32.21 -2.76 13.07
N LYS A 203 31.45 -3.75 13.54
CA LYS A 203 31.97 -5.08 13.81
C LYS A 203 31.56 -6.06 12.73
N ASP A 204 32.43 -7.03 12.48
CA ASP A 204 32.13 -8.14 11.60
C ASP A 204 30.90 -8.92 12.10
N GLY A 205 30.07 -9.37 11.15
CA GLY A 205 28.85 -10.12 11.44
C GLY A 205 27.61 -9.26 11.70
N TRP A 206 27.71 -7.93 11.77
CA TRP A 206 26.54 -7.06 11.87
C TRP A 206 25.69 -7.11 10.59
N VAL A 207 24.37 -7.07 10.76
CA VAL A 207 23.42 -6.97 9.65
C VAL A 207 22.90 -5.54 9.62
N LEU A 208 23.36 -4.76 8.65
CA LEU A 208 22.97 -3.36 8.47
C LEU A 208 21.84 -3.25 7.45
N VAL A 209 20.85 -2.43 7.77
CA VAL A 209 19.80 -2.00 6.86
C VAL A 209 20.36 -0.97 5.88
N ILE A 210 20.14 -1.17 4.59
CA ILE A 210 20.49 -0.27 3.51
C ILE A 210 19.19 0.31 2.95
N PRO A 211 18.90 1.59 3.26
CA PRO A 211 17.76 2.32 2.69
C PRO A 211 17.73 2.38 1.16
#